data_AF-D2Q2W3-F1
#
_entry.id   AF-D2Q2W3-F1
#
_cell.length_a   1.000
_cell.length_b   1.000
_cell.length_c   1.000
_cell.angle_alpha   90.00
_cell.angle_beta   90.00
_cell.angle_gamma   90.00
#
_symmetry.space_group_name_H-M   'P 1'
#
loop_
_entity.id
_entity.type
_entity.pdbx_description
1 polymer ?
#
loop_
_entity_poly.entity_id
_entity_poly.type
_entity_poly.pdbx_seq_one_letter_code
_entity_poly.pdbx_strand_id
1 'polypeptide(L)'
;MPDEPTPPTPDPATGPEISTPAVAPGPGHFLPGGDGQVGGAETPRPLRAKGQATGLGKAVPVGAGEPRPRVAAPLPTEPGQSGYGAPPPAPLPGAPSAPLTGSRQRGGSRPVGWSSSSARRTPQFAADPVPVKPPRQFSKPVIVAVAVLAVIALSGAGVAGYRMMDSYDTVANPLARPSVKQTDAPLPAPPQPTVTVTATPVPDAVRVKQNALYTVGKVPAVNCADPKIKPSSEAAALRYYRALLPCLNRAWEPLVRKAGYPFRAPKLVLYAKNQTSCTGESNLAFYCGEDETITMRGDQDAKLFRQAPESGRAAIMSTLSHEYAHHVQMLTNILISSRSREGWATTEPAKLEENRRMELQASCLGAAFLGANKAALGLTGRRLTAWEFQTKHSGDEYNPKKKRDHGSRKNQWLWAGVSFKTANPASCNTFVAPAAKVS
;
A
#
# COMPACT_ATOMS: atom_id res chain seq x y z
N MET A 1 -58.52 -21.30 29.67
CA MET A 1 -59.40 -22.49 29.86
C MET A 1 -60.53 -22.36 28.85
N PRO A 2 -60.82 -23.43 28.09
CA PRO A 2 -60.03 -23.74 26.91
C PRO A 2 -60.87 -23.88 25.63
N ASP A 3 -60.12 -23.92 24.53
CA ASP A 3 -60.50 -24.24 23.16
C ASP A 3 -61.29 -25.54 23.03
N GLU A 4 -62.23 -25.54 22.08
CA GLU A 4 -62.94 -26.73 21.60
C GLU A 4 -62.35 -27.19 20.25
N PRO A 5 -62.11 -28.50 20.05
CA PRO A 5 -61.26 -28.98 18.97
C PRO A 5 -62.03 -29.37 17.70
N THR A 6 -61.51 -28.94 16.56
CA THR A 6 -61.84 -29.48 15.22
C THR A 6 -61.19 -30.86 14.99
N PRO A 7 -61.86 -31.80 14.28
CA PRO A 7 -61.38 -33.17 14.09
C PRO A 7 -60.33 -33.30 12.97
N PRO A 8 -59.56 -34.42 12.95
CA PRO A 8 -58.45 -34.61 12.01
C PRO A 8 -58.90 -35.17 10.67
N THR A 9 -58.31 -34.66 9.58
CA THR A 9 -58.32 -35.27 8.24
C THR A 9 -57.12 -36.20 8.05
N PRO A 10 -57.30 -37.37 7.42
CA PRO A 10 -56.20 -38.28 7.09
C PRO A 10 -55.55 -37.97 5.73
N ASP A 11 -54.21 -37.98 5.70
CA ASP A 11 -53.39 -38.40 4.55
C ASP A 11 -53.31 -39.95 4.51
N PRO A 12 -52.78 -40.66 3.49
CA PRO A 12 -52.15 -40.23 2.23
C PRO A 12 -52.55 -41.06 0.97
N ALA A 13 -52.31 -40.53 -0.24
CA ALA A 13 -52.08 -41.32 -1.47
C ALA A 13 -51.53 -40.41 -2.59
N THR A 14 -50.22 -40.42 -2.85
CA THR A 14 -49.55 -41.13 -3.97
C THR A 14 -50.04 -40.76 -5.39
N GLY A 15 -49.17 -40.02 -6.11
CA GLY A 15 -49.24 -39.75 -7.55
C GLY A 15 -47.96 -39.03 -8.03
N PRO A 16 -47.49 -39.23 -9.27
CA PRO A 16 -46.20 -39.87 -9.52
C PRO A 16 -45.01 -38.94 -9.78
N GLU A 17 -43.82 -39.43 -9.42
CA GLU A 17 -42.52 -38.92 -9.82
C GLU A 17 -42.31 -39.08 -11.34
N ILE A 18 -41.92 -37.98 -12.00
CA ILE A 18 -41.35 -38.01 -13.35
C ILE A 18 -39.84 -37.87 -13.19
N SER A 19 -39.15 -39.00 -13.36
CA SER A 19 -37.70 -39.11 -13.44
C SER A 19 -37.20 -38.56 -14.77
N THR A 20 -36.36 -37.53 -14.74
CA THR A 20 -35.52 -37.12 -15.89
C THR A 20 -34.06 -37.46 -15.61
N PRO A 21 -33.35 -38.14 -16.53
CA PRO A 21 -31.97 -38.58 -16.28
C PRO A 21 -30.98 -37.42 -16.43
N ALA A 22 -30.02 -37.39 -15.50
CA ALA A 22 -28.84 -36.55 -15.54
C ALA A 22 -27.86 -37.02 -16.64
N VAL A 23 -27.48 -36.12 -17.54
CA VAL A 23 -26.39 -36.34 -18.50
C VAL A 23 -25.15 -35.61 -18.01
N ALA A 24 -24.10 -36.38 -17.72
CA ALA A 24 -22.77 -35.89 -17.37
C ALA A 24 -22.01 -35.41 -18.63
N PRO A 25 -21.24 -34.31 -18.59
CA PRO A 25 -20.33 -33.96 -19.68
C PRO A 25 -19.02 -34.75 -19.57
N GLY A 26 -18.68 -35.45 -20.65
CA GLY A 26 -17.40 -36.17 -20.80
C GLY A 26 -16.20 -35.24 -21.06
N PRO A 27 -14.97 -35.75 -20.89
CA PRO A 27 -13.73 -34.98 -21.05
C PRO A 27 -13.42 -34.70 -22.53
N GLY A 28 -13.28 -33.42 -22.88
CA GLY A 28 -12.81 -33.00 -24.20
C GLY A 28 -11.31 -33.25 -24.35
N HIS A 29 -10.96 -34.21 -25.21
CA HIS A 29 -9.61 -34.49 -25.66
C HIS A 29 -9.10 -33.40 -26.60
N PHE A 30 -7.92 -32.86 -26.32
CA PHE A 30 -7.05 -32.23 -27.32
C PHE A 30 -6.44 -33.33 -28.20
N LEU A 31 -6.47 -33.15 -29.53
CA LEU A 31 -5.54 -33.83 -30.44
C LEU A 31 -4.87 -32.82 -31.39
N PRO A 32 -3.61 -33.09 -31.79
CA PRO A 32 -2.75 -32.14 -32.49
C PRO A 32 -2.75 -32.36 -34.02
N GLY A 33 -2.23 -31.34 -34.73
CA GLY A 33 -1.53 -31.36 -36.03
C GLY A 33 -1.90 -32.37 -37.13
N GLY A 34 -2.17 -31.86 -38.33
CA GLY A 34 -2.16 -32.65 -39.55
C GLY A 34 -2.15 -31.76 -40.79
N ASP A 35 -1.00 -31.70 -41.46
CA ASP A 35 -0.82 -31.14 -42.80
C ASP A 35 -1.56 -32.01 -43.83
N GLY A 36 -2.18 -31.40 -44.84
CA GLY A 36 -2.93 -32.11 -45.87
C GLY A 36 -3.24 -31.26 -47.09
N GLN A 37 -2.72 -31.71 -48.22
CA GLN A 37 -2.61 -31.07 -49.53
C GLN A 37 -3.92 -30.97 -50.36
N VAL A 38 -3.91 -29.95 -51.22
CA VAL A 38 -4.43 -29.80 -52.60
C VAL A 38 -5.73 -30.50 -53.02
N GLY A 39 -6.70 -29.68 -53.45
CA GLY A 39 -7.78 -29.99 -54.38
C GLY A 39 -8.64 -28.73 -54.49
N GLY A 40 -8.68 -28.02 -55.61
CA GLY A 40 -9.27 -28.43 -56.87
C GLY A 40 -10.09 -27.22 -57.33
N ALA A 41 -9.68 -26.63 -58.45
CA ALA A 41 -10.29 -25.43 -58.98
C ALA A 41 -11.68 -25.72 -59.54
N GLU A 42 -12.68 -24.95 -59.13
CA GLU A 42 -13.84 -24.66 -59.97
C GLU A 42 -14.46 -23.32 -59.57
N THR A 43 -14.49 -22.41 -60.52
CA THR A 43 -15.11 -21.09 -60.41
C THR A 43 -16.54 -21.18 -60.90
N PRO A 44 -17.47 -20.42 -60.27
CA PRO A 44 -18.46 -19.71 -61.07
C PRO A 44 -18.48 -18.20 -60.81
N ARG A 45 -18.88 -17.51 -61.89
CA ARG A 45 -18.90 -16.08 -62.20
C ARG A 45 -19.78 -15.19 -61.28
N PRO A 46 -19.62 -13.85 -61.36
CA PRO A 46 -19.90 -12.92 -60.26
C PRO A 46 -21.33 -12.36 -60.25
N LEU A 47 -21.87 -12.10 -59.06
CA LEU A 47 -23.03 -11.25 -58.85
C LEU A 47 -22.57 -9.79 -58.68
N ARG A 48 -23.03 -8.94 -59.60
CA ARG A 48 -22.97 -7.47 -59.50
C ARG A 48 -23.89 -6.99 -58.39
N ALA A 49 -23.35 -6.24 -57.43
CA ALA A 49 -24.11 -5.33 -56.59
C ALA A 49 -23.60 -3.89 -56.79
N LYS A 50 -24.53 -2.96 -57.05
CA LYS A 50 -24.33 -1.51 -57.11
C LYS A 50 -24.45 -0.91 -55.71
N GLY A 51 -23.67 0.14 -55.44
CA GLY A 51 -23.79 1.06 -54.29
C GLY A 51 -22.43 1.20 -53.60
N GLN A 52 -21.91 2.36 -53.23
CA GLN A 52 -22.37 3.75 -53.26
C GLN A 52 -21.09 4.59 -53.06
N ALA A 53 -20.97 5.75 -53.70
CA ALA A 53 -19.78 6.60 -53.63
C ALA A 53 -19.68 7.28 -52.25
N THR A 54 -18.70 6.88 -51.44
CA THR A 54 -18.21 7.68 -50.30
C THR A 54 -16.91 8.35 -50.73
N GLY A 55 -16.94 9.68 -50.83
CA GLY A 55 -15.83 10.51 -51.30
C GLY A 55 -14.63 10.47 -50.36
N LEU A 56 -13.64 9.64 -50.71
CA LEU A 56 -12.29 9.71 -50.18
C LEU A 56 -11.32 9.68 -51.36
N GLY A 57 -10.44 10.68 -51.42
CA GLY A 57 -9.50 10.90 -52.52
C GLY A 57 -8.48 9.77 -52.70
N LYS A 58 -7.81 9.80 -53.86
CA LYS A 58 -6.86 8.77 -54.32
C LYS A 58 -5.72 8.55 -53.31
N ALA A 59 -5.56 7.31 -52.84
CA ALA A 59 -4.39 6.87 -52.10
C ALA A 59 -3.22 6.61 -53.07
N VAL A 60 -2.05 7.19 -52.76
CA VAL A 60 -0.78 6.96 -53.47
C VAL A 60 -0.05 5.81 -52.76
N PRO A 61 0.50 4.81 -53.48
CA PRO A 61 1.27 3.74 -52.86
C PRO A 61 2.66 4.25 -52.45
N VAL A 62 3.03 4.08 -51.18
CA VAL A 62 4.40 4.30 -50.71
C VAL A 62 5.12 2.96 -50.76
N GLY A 63 6.15 2.87 -51.61
CA GLY A 63 6.97 1.68 -51.79
C GLY A 63 7.81 1.35 -50.55
N ALA A 64 8.10 0.06 -50.40
CA ALA A 64 9.03 -0.46 -49.40
C ALA A 64 10.46 0.02 -49.70
N GLY A 65 11.01 0.84 -48.81
CA GLY A 65 12.42 1.23 -48.79
C GLY A 65 13.00 0.99 -47.40
N GLU A 66 14.12 0.27 -47.35
CA GLU A 66 14.86 -0.07 -46.13
C GLU A 66 15.28 1.16 -45.31
N PRO A 67 15.29 1.09 -43.97
CA PRO A 67 15.80 2.17 -43.14
C PRO A 67 17.33 2.14 -43.05
N ARG A 68 18.00 3.06 -43.75
CA ARG A 68 19.38 3.46 -43.44
C ARG A 68 19.38 4.35 -42.18
N PRO A 69 20.26 4.13 -41.19
CA PRO A 69 20.35 4.99 -40.02
C PRO A 69 20.94 6.35 -40.39
N ARG A 70 20.18 7.43 -40.17
CA ARG A 70 20.70 8.80 -40.23
C ARG A 70 21.47 9.08 -38.93
N VAL A 71 22.78 9.22 -39.05
CA VAL A 71 23.64 9.76 -38.00
C VAL A 71 23.33 11.26 -37.89
N ALA A 72 22.79 11.69 -36.75
CA ALA A 72 22.66 13.10 -36.42
C ALA A 72 24.05 13.66 -36.05
N ALA A 73 24.41 14.79 -36.64
CA ALA A 73 25.62 15.55 -36.31
C ALA A 73 25.50 16.14 -34.88
N PRO A 74 26.58 16.20 -34.09
CA PRO A 74 26.58 16.86 -32.79
C PRO A 74 26.45 18.39 -32.93
N LEU A 75 25.77 19.01 -31.97
CA LEU A 75 25.70 20.47 -31.83
C LEU A 75 27.09 21.04 -31.43
N PRO A 76 27.40 22.30 -31.78
CA PRO A 76 28.67 22.92 -31.41
C PRO A 76 28.75 23.14 -29.89
N THR A 77 29.83 22.65 -29.27
CA THR A 77 30.19 22.98 -27.89
C THR A 77 31.09 24.22 -27.86
N GLU A 78 30.72 25.21 -27.06
CA GLU A 78 31.53 26.40 -26.72
C GLU A 78 32.92 26.00 -26.18
N PRO A 79 34.01 26.69 -26.54
CA PRO A 79 35.34 26.41 -26.00
C PRO A 79 35.46 26.97 -24.58
N GLY A 80 35.65 26.09 -23.59
CA GLY A 80 36.07 26.52 -22.23
C GLY A 80 35.52 25.76 -21.03
N GLN A 81 34.68 24.73 -21.20
CA GLN A 81 34.23 23.90 -20.07
C GLN A 81 34.85 22.50 -20.10
N SER A 82 35.88 22.33 -19.28
CA SER A 82 36.47 21.04 -18.92
C SER A 82 35.47 20.17 -18.15
N GLY A 83 35.19 19.00 -18.71
CA GLY A 83 34.79 17.73 -18.07
C GLY A 83 33.96 17.77 -16.79
N TYR A 84 32.71 17.28 -16.87
CA TYR A 84 32.06 16.67 -15.72
C TYR A 84 32.83 15.41 -15.32
N GLY A 85 33.70 15.56 -14.32
CA GLY A 85 34.37 14.44 -13.66
C GLY A 85 33.34 13.51 -13.04
N ALA A 86 33.56 12.20 -13.20
CA ALA A 86 32.83 11.17 -12.48
C ALA A 86 32.87 11.45 -10.96
N PRO A 87 31.81 11.12 -10.20
CA PRO A 87 31.85 11.22 -8.75
C PRO A 87 32.96 10.32 -8.18
N PRO A 88 33.69 10.75 -7.14
CA PRO A 88 34.75 9.95 -6.56
C PRO A 88 34.18 8.66 -5.94
N PRO A 89 34.90 7.53 -6.02
CA PRO A 89 34.52 6.30 -5.33
C PRO A 89 34.49 6.50 -3.81
N ALA A 90 33.55 5.82 -3.15
CA ALA A 90 33.37 5.90 -1.70
C ALA A 90 34.64 5.46 -0.93
N PRO A 91 35.00 6.08 0.21
CA PRO A 91 36.15 5.67 1.00
C PRO A 91 35.94 4.28 1.62
N LEU A 92 36.96 3.43 1.55
CA LEU A 92 37.00 2.15 2.27
C LEU A 92 37.09 2.40 3.79
N PRO A 93 36.43 1.58 4.64
CA PRO A 93 36.50 1.74 6.09
C PRO A 93 37.93 1.47 6.60
N GLY A 94 38.56 2.45 7.25
CA GLY A 94 39.80 2.26 8.03
C GLY A 94 41.08 2.93 7.51
N ALA A 95 41.03 3.82 6.52
CA ALA A 95 42.22 4.57 6.09
C ALA A 95 42.41 5.89 6.87
N PRO A 96 43.63 6.23 7.34
CA PRO A 96 43.90 7.47 8.06
C PRO A 96 43.86 8.70 7.14
N SER A 97 43.16 9.76 7.57
CA SER A 97 43.05 11.03 6.86
C SER A 97 44.29 11.90 7.04
N ALA A 98 44.93 12.30 5.93
CA ALA A 98 46.04 13.25 5.92
C ALA A 98 45.56 14.70 6.18
N PRO A 99 46.33 15.54 6.90
CA PRO A 99 45.91 16.90 7.23
C PRO A 99 46.08 17.84 6.03
N LEU A 100 45.02 18.59 5.72
CA LEU A 100 45.03 19.65 4.71
C LEU A 100 45.77 20.87 5.25
N THR A 101 46.98 21.12 4.76
CA THR A 101 47.71 22.38 4.95
C THR A 101 47.47 23.33 3.78
N GLY A 102 46.99 24.55 4.07
CA GLY A 102 47.28 25.73 3.25
C GLY A 102 46.10 26.35 2.50
N SER A 103 45.34 27.21 3.17
CA SER A 103 44.73 28.38 2.51
C SER A 103 44.66 29.56 3.48
N ARG A 104 45.52 30.55 3.25
CA ARG A 104 45.45 31.88 3.88
C ARG A 104 44.24 32.65 3.33
N GLN A 105 43.40 33.20 4.19
CA GLN A 105 42.63 34.42 3.92
C GLN A 105 42.63 35.30 5.16
N ARG A 106 43.01 36.57 4.96
CA ARG A 106 43.23 37.61 5.97
C ARG A 106 41.90 38.05 6.60
N GLY A 107 41.89 38.17 7.93
CA GLY A 107 40.83 38.84 8.67
C GLY A 107 40.89 40.37 8.56
N GLY A 108 39.72 40.98 8.65
CA GLY A 108 39.51 42.41 8.84
C GLY A 108 38.04 42.67 9.17
N SER A 109 37.75 43.05 10.41
CA SER A 109 36.43 43.42 10.92
C SER A 109 36.02 44.80 10.39
N ARG A 110 34.77 44.93 9.90
CA ARG A 110 34.15 46.23 9.59
C ARG A 110 32.81 46.34 10.33
N PRO A 111 32.55 47.43 11.06
CA PRO A 111 31.22 47.75 11.57
C PRO A 111 30.43 48.49 10.48
N VAL A 112 29.21 48.05 10.20
CA VAL A 112 28.26 48.78 9.33
C VAL A 112 27.05 49.19 10.15
N GLY A 113 27.01 50.48 10.49
CA GLY A 113 25.78 51.17 10.79
C GLY A 113 25.12 51.61 9.49
N TRP A 114 23.80 51.47 9.41
CA TRP A 114 22.98 52.13 8.40
C TRP A 114 21.78 52.78 9.05
N SER A 115 21.54 53.99 8.55
CA SER A 115 20.72 55.07 9.03
C SER A 115 19.23 54.93 8.70
N SER A 116 18.47 55.74 9.43
CA SER A 116 17.14 56.33 9.17
C SER A 116 16.48 56.10 7.81
N SER A 117 15.18 55.79 7.88
CA SER A 117 14.23 56.16 6.84
C SER A 117 13.02 56.86 7.45
N SER A 118 12.53 57.79 6.64
CA SER A 118 11.77 58.98 6.96
C SER A 118 10.27 58.75 7.07
N ALA A 119 9.63 59.75 7.68
CA ALA A 119 8.20 59.92 7.81
C ALA A 119 7.43 59.68 6.49
N ARG A 120 6.35 58.90 6.58
CA ARG A 120 5.17 59.11 5.76
C ARG A 120 3.90 58.75 6.53
N ARG A 121 2.95 59.68 6.45
CA ARG A 121 1.66 59.70 7.13
C ARG A 121 0.76 58.53 6.72
N THR A 122 -0.11 58.18 7.65
CA THR A 122 -1.26 57.26 7.59
C THR A 122 -2.24 57.55 6.43
N PRO A 123 -3.13 56.60 6.09
CA PRO A 123 -4.47 56.68 6.65
C PRO A 123 -4.97 55.39 7.31
N GLN A 124 -5.90 55.61 8.23
CA GLN A 124 -6.42 54.71 9.24
C GLN A 124 -7.41 53.66 8.66
N PHE A 125 -7.22 52.40 9.03
CA PHE A 125 -8.33 51.47 9.32
C PHE A 125 -8.12 50.98 10.75
N ALA A 126 -8.87 51.58 11.68
CA ALA A 126 -8.93 51.15 13.06
C ALA A 126 -9.80 49.89 13.13
N ALA A 127 -9.18 48.73 13.24
CA ALA A 127 -9.80 47.58 13.89
C ALA A 127 -9.37 47.63 15.35
N ASP A 128 -10.32 47.83 16.26
CA ASP A 128 -10.06 47.82 17.70
C ASP A 128 -9.32 46.54 18.12
N PRO A 129 -8.19 46.62 18.84
CA PRO A 129 -7.56 45.44 19.38
C PRO A 129 -8.44 44.84 20.49
N VAL A 130 -8.67 43.54 20.39
CA VAL A 130 -9.35 42.73 21.42
C VAL A 130 -8.66 42.95 22.77
N PRO A 131 -9.39 43.25 23.87
CA PRO A 131 -8.77 43.44 25.17
C PRO A 131 -8.11 42.15 25.66
N VAL A 132 -6.77 42.13 25.68
CA VAL A 132 -6.00 41.06 26.33
C VAL A 132 -6.16 41.24 27.83
N LYS A 133 -6.84 40.29 28.48
CA LYS A 133 -6.93 40.25 29.96
C LYS A 133 -5.49 40.22 30.53
N PRO A 134 -5.15 41.10 31.48
CA PRO A 134 -3.83 41.06 32.10
C PRO A 134 -3.64 39.71 32.82
N PRO A 135 -2.42 39.13 32.77
CA PRO A 135 -2.13 37.90 33.49
C PRO A 135 -2.41 38.11 34.99
N ARG A 136 -3.03 37.11 35.63
CA ARG A 136 -3.32 37.14 37.07
C ARG A 136 -1.99 37.33 37.83
N GLN A 137 -1.85 38.48 38.49
CA GLN A 137 -0.71 38.77 39.35
C GLN A 137 -0.93 38.07 40.69
N PHE A 138 -0.13 37.04 40.98
CA PHE A 138 -0.11 36.43 42.30
C PHE A 138 0.54 37.39 43.30
N SER A 139 -0.08 37.57 44.46
CA SER A 139 0.47 38.43 45.51
C SER A 139 1.87 37.94 45.93
N LYS A 140 2.78 38.88 46.26
CA LYS A 140 4.13 38.58 46.76
C LYS A 140 4.19 37.46 47.83
N PRO A 141 3.27 37.38 48.82
CA PRO A 141 3.30 36.29 49.80
C PRO A 141 3.01 34.91 49.20
N VAL A 142 2.20 34.80 48.14
CA VAL A 142 1.90 33.52 47.46
C VAL A 142 3.13 33.01 46.70
N ILE A 143 3.88 33.92 46.05
CA ILE A 143 5.12 33.55 45.35
C ILE A 143 6.17 33.07 46.35
N VAL A 144 6.30 33.74 47.50
CA VAL A 144 7.21 33.31 48.58
C VAL A 144 6.80 31.95 49.13
N ALA A 145 5.51 31.71 49.38
CA ALA A 145 5.03 30.43 49.89
C ALA A 145 5.30 29.26 48.93
N VAL A 146 5.09 29.46 47.62
CA VAL A 146 5.37 28.43 46.60
C VAL A 146 6.88 28.19 46.47
N ALA A 147 7.71 29.23 46.55
CA ALA A 147 9.16 29.08 46.51
C ALA A 147 9.69 28.32 47.73
N VAL A 148 9.17 28.60 48.94
CA VAL A 148 9.54 27.88 50.16
C VAL A 148 9.13 26.40 50.07
N LEU A 149 7.93 26.10 49.57
CA LEU A 149 7.49 24.72 49.34
C LEU A 149 8.37 23.98 48.33
N ALA A 150 8.80 24.64 47.25
CA ALA A 150 9.71 24.04 46.27
C ALA A 150 11.08 23.72 46.89
N VAL A 151 11.63 24.60 47.74
CA VAL A 151 12.89 24.37 48.44
C VAL A 151 12.78 23.22 49.45
N ILE A 152 11.65 23.12 50.18
CA ILE A 152 11.39 22.01 51.11
C ILE A 152 11.27 20.68 50.35
N ALA A 153 10.58 20.66 49.21
CA ALA A 153 10.46 19.46 48.38
C ALA A 153 11.82 18.99 47.82
N LEU A 154 12.64 19.93 47.34
CA LEU A 154 13.98 19.63 46.81
C LEU A 154 14.95 19.15 47.90
N SER A 155 14.90 19.75 49.09
CA SER A 155 15.71 19.30 50.23
C SER A 155 15.26 17.93 50.76
N GLY A 156 13.96 17.65 50.81
CA GLY A 156 13.43 16.33 51.16
C GLY A 156 13.87 15.24 50.18
N ALA A 157 13.84 15.50 48.87
CA ALA A 157 14.32 14.58 47.85
C ALA A 157 15.83 14.33 47.93
N GLY A 158 16.62 15.37 48.27
CA GLY A 158 18.06 15.25 48.48
C GLY A 158 18.42 14.35 49.68
N VAL A 159 17.71 14.50 50.80
CA VAL A 159 17.94 13.65 51.99
C VAL A 159 17.54 12.20 51.73
N ALA A 160 16.43 11.97 51.01
CA ALA A 160 16.03 10.62 50.62
C ALA A 160 17.03 9.97 49.65
N GLY A 161 17.55 10.72 48.67
CA GLY A 161 18.59 10.25 47.76
C GLY A 161 19.91 9.93 48.47
N TYR A 162 20.32 10.75 49.44
CA TYR A 162 21.53 10.51 50.24
C TYR A 162 21.42 9.25 51.10
N ARG A 163 20.27 9.01 51.75
CA ARG A 163 20.04 7.78 52.54
C ARG A 163 19.97 6.52 51.68
N MET A 164 19.57 6.64 50.42
CA MET A 164 19.56 5.52 49.48
C MET A 164 20.98 5.20 48.97
N MET A 165 21.87 6.19 48.87
CA MET A 165 23.29 5.98 48.55
C MET A 165 24.11 5.42 49.74
N ASP A 166 23.74 5.76 50.98
CA ASP A 166 24.36 5.22 52.21
C ASP A 166 24.07 3.71 52.41
N SER A 167 23.05 3.18 51.72
CA SER A 167 22.72 1.74 51.75
C SER A 167 23.61 0.86 50.85
N TYR A 168 24.61 1.45 50.18
CA TYR A 168 25.54 0.74 49.29
C TYR A 168 26.96 0.55 49.86
N ASP A 169 27.18 0.77 51.15
CA ASP A 169 28.50 0.69 51.78
C ASP A 169 28.89 -0.73 52.25
N THR A 170 28.70 -1.73 51.39
CA THR A 170 29.36 -3.05 51.53
C THR A 170 30.00 -3.54 50.24
N VAL A 171 30.66 -2.65 49.50
CA VAL A 171 31.59 -3.06 48.42
C VAL A 171 32.96 -2.43 48.61
N ALA A 172 33.94 -3.32 48.73
CA ALA A 172 35.32 -3.02 49.03
C ALA A 172 36.02 -2.20 47.93
N ASN A 173 36.91 -1.31 48.39
CA ASN A 173 37.93 -0.52 47.69
C ASN A 173 38.27 -0.94 46.24
N PRO A 174 38.00 -0.10 45.22
CA PRO A 174 38.22 -0.43 43.80
C PRO A 174 39.69 -0.42 43.34
N LEU A 175 40.67 -0.29 44.25
CA LEU A 175 42.10 -0.28 43.90
C LEU A 175 42.96 -1.34 44.62
N ALA A 176 42.37 -2.25 45.39
CA ALA A 176 43.12 -3.40 45.92
C ALA A 176 43.15 -4.52 44.87
N ARG A 177 44.34 -4.94 44.41
CA ARG A 177 44.51 -6.18 43.63
C ARG A 177 44.35 -7.39 44.56
N PRO A 178 43.31 -8.22 44.43
CA PRO A 178 43.26 -9.48 45.13
C PRO A 178 44.07 -10.51 44.32
N SER A 179 45.00 -11.19 44.98
CA SER A 179 45.55 -12.45 44.46
C SER A 179 44.43 -13.50 44.54
N VAL A 180 43.85 -13.85 43.39
CA VAL A 180 42.84 -14.90 43.29
C VAL A 180 43.56 -16.24 43.21
N LYS A 181 43.40 -17.08 44.23
CA LYS A 181 43.63 -18.52 44.08
C LYS A 181 42.59 -19.05 43.08
N GLN A 182 43.07 -19.63 41.98
CA GLN A 182 42.24 -20.30 40.99
C GLN A 182 41.46 -21.41 41.70
N THR A 183 40.15 -21.21 41.84
CA THR A 183 39.22 -22.26 42.23
C THR A 183 38.65 -22.79 40.93
N ASP A 184 38.71 -24.10 40.73
CA ASP A 184 38.22 -24.75 39.51
C ASP A 184 36.77 -24.34 39.24
N ALA A 185 36.49 -24.00 37.98
CA ALA A 185 35.16 -23.58 37.56
C ALA A 185 34.14 -24.70 37.84
N PRO A 186 32.97 -24.42 38.44
CA PRO A 186 31.87 -25.37 38.49
C PRO A 186 31.52 -25.80 37.06
N LEU A 187 31.40 -27.11 36.84
CA LEU A 187 31.00 -27.66 35.55
C LEU A 187 29.71 -26.96 35.06
N PRO A 188 29.63 -26.57 33.77
CA PRO A 188 28.44 -25.92 33.24
C PRO A 188 27.24 -26.85 33.42
N ALA A 189 26.17 -26.31 34.04
CA ALA A 189 24.90 -27.00 34.10
C ALA A 189 24.46 -27.37 32.67
N PRO A 190 24.02 -28.62 32.41
CA PRO A 190 23.54 -28.97 31.08
C PRO A 190 22.41 -28.02 30.69
N PRO A 191 22.37 -27.56 29.42
CA PRO A 191 21.30 -26.68 28.96
C PRO A 191 19.96 -27.38 29.24
N GLN A 192 19.03 -26.65 29.86
CA GLN A 192 17.66 -27.14 30.01
C GLN A 192 17.16 -27.55 28.62
N PRO A 193 16.48 -28.71 28.49
CA PRO A 193 15.98 -29.15 27.19
C PRO A 193 15.02 -28.10 26.66
N THR A 194 15.44 -27.38 25.61
CA THR A 194 14.55 -26.54 24.82
C THR A 194 13.52 -27.46 24.17
N VAL A 195 12.30 -27.48 24.69
CA VAL A 195 11.18 -28.17 24.05
C VAL A 195 10.93 -27.47 22.72
N THR A 196 11.53 -28.02 21.65
CA THR A 196 11.22 -27.60 20.29
C THR A 196 9.84 -28.14 19.99
N VAL A 197 8.82 -27.30 20.18
CA VAL A 197 7.47 -27.62 19.70
C VAL A 197 7.54 -27.59 18.17
N THR A 198 7.72 -28.76 17.56
CA THR A 198 7.61 -28.94 16.11
C THR A 198 6.13 -28.81 15.74
N ALA A 199 5.65 -27.58 15.60
CA ALA A 199 4.36 -27.34 14.98
C ALA A 199 4.43 -27.77 13.51
N THR A 200 3.52 -28.64 13.08
CA THR A 200 3.43 -29.02 11.67
C THR A 200 3.15 -27.77 10.84
N PRO A 201 4.00 -27.42 9.86
CA PRO A 201 3.79 -26.23 9.06
C PRO A 201 2.54 -26.38 8.19
N VAL A 202 1.61 -25.42 8.29
CA VAL A 202 0.42 -25.37 7.41
C VAL A 202 0.89 -25.09 5.97
N PRO A 203 0.57 -25.95 4.98
CA PRO A 203 1.00 -25.76 3.60
C PRO A 203 0.51 -24.44 2.99
N ASP A 204 1.31 -23.81 2.14
CA ASP A 204 0.96 -22.53 1.49
C ASP A 204 -0.35 -22.62 0.69
N ALA A 205 -0.59 -23.75 0.03
CA ALA A 205 -1.84 -23.99 -0.69
C ALA A 205 -3.07 -23.97 0.24
N VAL A 206 -2.94 -24.45 1.47
CA VAL A 206 -4.01 -24.39 2.48
C VAL A 206 -4.18 -22.94 2.95
N ARG A 207 -3.09 -22.23 3.22
CA ARG A 207 -3.14 -20.82 3.70
C ARG A 207 -3.84 -19.88 2.72
N VAL A 208 -3.60 -20.01 1.43
CA VAL A 208 -4.21 -19.12 0.43
C VAL A 208 -5.67 -19.51 0.10
N LYS A 209 -5.98 -20.82 0.08
CA LYS A 209 -7.31 -21.34 -0.30
C LYS A 209 -8.31 -21.39 0.86
N GLN A 210 -7.86 -21.63 2.08
CA GLN A 210 -8.69 -21.90 3.25
C GLN A 210 -8.40 -20.93 4.40
N ASN A 211 -7.96 -19.71 4.09
CA ASN A 211 -7.66 -18.70 5.10
C ASN A 211 -8.89 -18.37 5.95
N ALA A 212 -8.70 -18.24 7.27
CA ALA A 212 -9.76 -17.86 8.20
C ALA A 212 -10.39 -16.49 7.87
N LEU A 213 -9.64 -15.59 7.21
CA LEU A 213 -10.12 -14.29 6.74
C LEU A 213 -11.40 -14.40 5.89
N TYR A 214 -11.62 -15.50 5.16
CA TYR A 214 -12.83 -15.67 4.34
C TYR A 214 -14.08 -15.96 5.17
N THR A 215 -13.95 -16.22 6.47
CA THR A 215 -15.06 -16.62 7.36
C THR A 215 -15.38 -15.60 8.45
N VAL A 216 -14.60 -14.52 8.58
CA VAL A 216 -14.75 -13.55 9.68
C VAL A 216 -15.99 -12.65 9.57
N GLY A 217 -16.62 -12.59 8.40
CA GLY A 217 -17.78 -11.76 8.10
C GLY A 217 -17.43 -10.44 7.44
N LYS A 218 -18.41 -9.52 7.36
CA LYS A 218 -18.30 -8.26 6.61
C LYS A 218 -17.32 -7.27 7.24
N VAL A 219 -16.64 -6.51 6.39
CA VAL A 219 -15.88 -5.32 6.77
C VAL A 219 -16.86 -4.29 7.38
N PRO A 220 -16.62 -3.80 8.60
CA PRO A 220 -17.52 -2.85 9.24
C PRO A 220 -17.42 -1.46 8.59
N ALA A 221 -18.53 -0.74 8.60
CA ALA A 221 -18.53 0.70 8.38
C ALA A 221 -17.96 1.38 9.64
N VAL A 222 -16.85 2.10 9.50
CA VAL A 222 -16.12 2.72 10.63
C VAL A 222 -16.26 4.24 10.64
N ASN A 223 -17.37 4.72 10.05
CA ASN A 223 -17.69 6.13 9.85
C ASN A 223 -16.49 6.91 9.29
N CYS A 224 -15.84 6.37 8.25
CA CYS A 224 -14.67 7.01 7.66
C CYS A 224 -15.09 8.22 6.83
N ALA A 225 -15.17 9.40 7.47
CA ALA A 225 -15.46 10.63 6.79
C ALA A 225 -14.37 10.96 5.77
N ASP A 226 -14.78 11.30 4.55
CA ASP A 226 -13.86 11.82 3.53
C ASP A 226 -13.07 13.02 4.06
N PRO A 227 -11.72 12.97 4.11
CA PRO A 227 -10.94 14.10 4.58
C PRO A 227 -11.21 15.34 3.74
N LYS A 228 -11.50 16.46 4.41
CA LYS A 228 -11.65 17.80 3.80
C LYS A 228 -10.31 18.39 3.33
N ILE A 229 -9.43 17.55 2.79
CA ILE A 229 -8.13 17.88 2.23
C ILE A 229 -8.22 17.64 0.72
N LYS A 230 -7.91 18.66 -0.07
CA LYS A 230 -7.77 18.53 -1.53
C LYS A 230 -6.35 18.02 -1.83
N PRO A 231 -6.17 16.80 -2.37
CA PRO A 231 -4.83 16.27 -2.67
C PRO A 231 -4.28 16.91 -3.94
N SER A 232 -4.16 18.23 -4.00
CA SER A 232 -3.74 18.98 -5.19
C SER A 232 -2.23 19.22 -5.29
N SER A 233 -1.47 18.77 -4.30
CA SER A 233 0.00 18.72 -4.28
C SER A 233 0.44 17.44 -3.57
N GLU A 234 1.68 17.00 -3.79
CA GLU A 234 2.21 15.79 -3.16
C GLU A 234 2.14 15.85 -1.62
N ALA A 235 2.48 16.99 -1.01
CA ALA A 235 2.33 17.19 0.43
C ALA A 235 0.86 17.13 0.89
N ALA A 236 -0.08 17.62 0.09
CA ALA A 236 -1.50 17.52 0.41
C ALA A 236 -2.04 16.10 0.24
N ALA A 237 -1.54 15.36 -0.76
CA ALA A 237 -1.85 13.95 -0.96
C ALA A 237 -1.35 13.10 0.22
N LEU A 238 -0.13 13.33 0.71
CA LEU A 238 0.37 12.67 1.93
C LEU A 238 -0.53 12.91 3.16
N ARG A 239 -0.96 14.16 3.38
CA ARG A 239 -1.91 14.45 4.48
C ARG A 239 -3.24 13.75 4.29
N TYR A 240 -3.71 13.65 3.05
CA TYR A 240 -4.93 12.93 2.71
C TYR A 240 -4.81 11.43 3.01
N TYR A 241 -3.71 10.78 2.60
CA TYR A 241 -3.50 9.36 2.89
C TYR A 241 -3.39 9.09 4.40
N ARG A 242 -2.64 9.93 5.12
CA ARG A 242 -2.50 9.84 6.59
C ARG A 242 -3.84 10.02 7.32
N ALA A 243 -4.76 10.80 6.76
CA ALA A 243 -6.10 10.96 7.33
C ALA A 243 -7.00 9.74 7.09
N LEU A 244 -6.82 9.01 5.97
CA LEU A 244 -7.58 7.79 5.67
C LEU A 244 -7.02 6.54 6.35
N LEU A 245 -5.69 6.45 6.55
CA LEU A 245 -5.03 5.26 7.08
C LEU A 245 -5.63 4.75 8.42
N PRO A 246 -5.95 5.61 9.41
CA PRO A 246 -6.62 5.18 10.62
C PRO A 246 -7.99 4.53 10.40
N CYS A 247 -8.72 4.92 9.36
CA CYS A 247 -9.99 4.26 9.02
C CYS A 247 -9.76 2.83 8.53
N LEU A 248 -8.77 2.63 7.65
CA LEU A 248 -8.41 1.30 7.16
C LEU A 248 -8.00 0.39 8.32
N ASN A 249 -7.20 0.91 9.26
CA ASN A 249 -6.85 0.20 10.50
C ASN A 249 -8.09 -0.21 11.30
N ARG A 250 -9.00 0.73 11.61
CA ARG A 250 -10.22 0.43 12.37
C ARG A 250 -11.13 -0.58 11.66
N ALA A 251 -11.16 -0.57 10.34
CA ALA A 251 -12.01 -1.48 9.57
C ALA A 251 -11.45 -2.91 9.53
N TRP A 252 -10.12 -3.05 9.39
CA TRP A 252 -9.50 -4.36 9.21
C TRP A 252 -8.99 -5.02 10.48
N GLU A 253 -8.55 -4.24 11.49
CA GLU A 253 -8.08 -4.78 12.77
C GLU A 253 -9.01 -5.84 13.39
N PRO A 254 -10.33 -5.60 13.57
CA PRO A 254 -11.20 -6.61 14.18
C PRO A 254 -11.30 -7.88 13.35
N LEU A 255 -11.23 -7.77 12.01
CA LEU A 255 -11.33 -8.91 11.10
C LEU A 255 -10.04 -9.74 11.10
N VAL A 256 -8.87 -9.08 11.06
CA VAL A 256 -7.56 -9.76 11.16
C VAL A 256 -7.44 -10.50 12.49
N ARG A 257 -7.81 -9.85 13.61
CA ARG A 257 -7.81 -10.49 14.94
C ARG A 257 -8.78 -11.65 15.01
N LYS A 258 -10.00 -11.50 14.47
CA LYS A 258 -11.00 -12.56 14.43
C LYS A 258 -10.55 -13.76 13.57
N ALA A 259 -9.72 -13.53 12.54
CA ALA A 259 -9.09 -14.59 11.75
C ALA A 259 -7.94 -15.29 12.49
N GLY A 260 -7.61 -14.89 13.73
CA GLY A 260 -6.55 -15.49 14.53
C GLY A 260 -5.15 -14.91 14.29
N TYR A 261 -5.04 -13.76 13.63
CA TYR A 261 -3.76 -13.12 13.32
C TYR A 261 -3.52 -11.87 14.16
N PRO A 262 -2.26 -11.56 14.52
CA PRO A 262 -1.93 -10.31 15.19
C PRO A 262 -2.10 -9.13 14.23
N PHE A 263 -2.70 -8.05 14.71
CA PHE A 263 -2.81 -6.80 13.96
C PHE A 263 -1.67 -5.84 14.32
N ARG A 264 -1.16 -5.16 13.29
CA ARG A 264 -0.21 -4.04 13.37
C ARG A 264 -0.53 -3.11 12.20
N ALA A 265 -0.35 -1.81 12.38
CA ALA A 265 -0.61 -0.84 11.31
C ALA A 265 0.58 -0.76 10.35
N PRO A 266 0.35 -0.55 9.03
CA PRO A 266 1.45 -0.39 8.09
C PRO A 266 2.07 1.00 8.21
N LYS A 267 3.32 1.13 7.77
CA LYS A 267 3.93 2.44 7.50
C LYS A 267 3.37 3.01 6.21
N LEU A 268 3.45 4.33 6.06
CA LEU A 268 3.03 5.03 4.85
C LEU A 268 4.03 6.10 4.46
N VAL A 269 4.56 5.98 3.25
CA VAL A 269 5.56 6.89 2.69
C VAL A 269 5.18 7.35 1.28
N LEU A 270 5.81 8.43 0.84
CA LEU A 270 5.77 8.83 -0.56
C LEU A 270 6.89 8.15 -1.32
N TYR A 271 6.64 7.86 -2.58
CA TYR A 271 7.66 7.35 -3.48
C TYR A 271 8.82 8.33 -3.64
N ALA A 272 10.05 7.85 -3.47
CA ALA A 272 11.26 8.60 -3.80
C ALA A 272 11.74 8.24 -5.22
N LYS A 273 12.24 9.24 -5.96
CA LYS A 273 12.96 8.98 -7.23
C LYS A 273 14.11 8.00 -6.92
N ASN A 274 14.11 6.83 -7.55
CA ASN A 274 15.04 5.69 -7.38
C ASN A 274 14.63 4.61 -6.36
N GLN A 275 13.41 4.63 -5.82
CA GLN A 275 12.92 3.52 -5.01
C GLN A 275 12.51 2.34 -5.92
N THR A 276 13.10 1.17 -5.68
CA THR A 276 12.68 -0.08 -6.35
C THR A 276 11.40 -0.60 -5.70
N SER A 277 10.42 -0.98 -6.51
CA SER A 277 9.18 -1.61 -6.03
C SER A 277 9.46 -3.03 -5.53
N CYS A 278 8.86 -3.40 -4.40
CA CYS A 278 8.91 -4.76 -3.87
C CYS A 278 8.03 -5.76 -4.64
N THR A 279 7.19 -5.27 -5.57
CA THR A 279 6.29 -6.06 -6.43
C THR A 279 6.66 -5.95 -7.91
N GLY A 280 7.79 -5.31 -8.25
CA GLY A 280 8.32 -5.25 -9.62
C GLY A 280 7.82 -4.07 -10.47
N GLU A 281 6.57 -3.63 -10.34
CA GLU A 281 6.09 -2.39 -11.00
C GLU A 281 6.11 -1.19 -10.03
N SER A 282 6.77 -0.09 -10.42
CA SER A 282 6.98 1.12 -9.59
C SER A 282 6.11 2.32 -9.98
N ASN A 283 5.15 2.12 -10.89
CA ASN A 283 4.58 3.23 -11.64
C ASN A 283 3.43 3.99 -10.94
N LEU A 284 2.76 3.43 -9.92
CA LEU A 284 1.54 4.04 -9.34
C LEU A 284 1.48 4.02 -7.81
N ALA A 285 1.72 2.89 -7.17
CA ALA A 285 1.89 2.68 -5.74
C ALA A 285 2.39 1.23 -5.54
N PHE A 286 2.87 0.89 -4.36
CA PHE A 286 3.16 -0.51 -4.01
C PHE A 286 3.23 -0.73 -2.50
N TYR A 287 2.98 -1.97 -2.10
CA TYR A 287 3.17 -2.46 -0.74
C TYR A 287 4.43 -3.34 -0.63
N CYS A 288 5.28 -3.03 0.34
CA CYS A 288 6.44 -3.82 0.70
C CYS A 288 6.14 -4.66 1.94
N GLY A 289 6.12 -5.99 1.78
CA GLY A 289 5.85 -6.91 2.89
C GLY A 289 6.96 -7.03 3.92
N GLU A 290 8.21 -6.78 3.54
CA GLU A 290 9.38 -6.93 4.42
C GLU A 290 9.39 -5.89 5.56
N ASP A 291 9.03 -4.65 5.27
CA ASP A 291 9.02 -3.55 6.23
C ASP A 291 7.61 -3.00 6.52
N GLU A 292 6.59 -3.61 5.90
CA GLU A 292 5.17 -3.33 5.99
C GLU A 292 4.81 -1.88 5.62
N THR A 293 5.38 -1.43 4.51
CA THR A 293 5.24 -0.05 4.04
C THR A 293 4.36 0.05 2.80
N ILE A 294 3.37 0.93 2.88
CA ILE A 294 2.61 1.44 1.72
C ILE A 294 3.37 2.63 1.13
N THR A 295 3.75 2.54 -0.14
CA THR A 295 4.39 3.63 -0.89
C THR A 295 3.42 4.20 -1.90
N MET A 296 3.09 5.50 -1.78
CA MET A 296 2.13 6.19 -2.66
C MET A 296 2.82 7.17 -3.61
N ARG A 297 2.33 7.31 -4.85
CA ARG A 297 2.80 8.31 -5.83
C ARG A 297 2.03 9.63 -5.70
N GLY A 298 2.36 10.39 -4.65
CA GLY A 298 1.71 11.67 -4.37
C GLY A 298 1.82 12.71 -5.49
N ASP A 299 2.87 12.66 -6.30
CA ASP A 299 3.05 13.49 -7.49
C ASP A 299 1.98 13.21 -8.56
N GLN A 300 1.77 11.94 -8.88
CA GLN A 300 0.81 11.49 -9.90
C GLN A 300 -0.62 11.66 -9.42
N ASP A 301 -0.90 11.29 -8.17
CA ASP A 301 -2.21 11.46 -7.55
C ASP A 301 -2.62 12.93 -7.52
N ALA A 302 -1.68 13.83 -7.19
CA ALA A 302 -1.94 15.26 -7.22
C ALA A 302 -2.22 15.78 -8.62
N LYS A 303 -1.51 15.27 -9.63
CA LYS A 303 -1.77 15.61 -11.04
C LYS A 303 -3.16 15.14 -11.46
N LEU A 304 -3.52 13.89 -11.17
CA LEU A 304 -4.82 13.31 -11.51
C LEU A 304 -5.96 14.09 -10.84
N PHE A 305 -5.81 14.43 -9.56
CA PHE A 305 -6.79 15.22 -8.84
C PHE A 305 -6.98 16.62 -9.44
N ARG A 306 -5.90 17.31 -9.85
CA ARG A 306 -6.02 18.62 -10.51
C ARG A 306 -6.74 18.55 -11.86
N GLN A 307 -6.58 17.47 -12.60
CA GLN A 307 -7.20 17.28 -13.92
C GLN A 307 -8.67 16.87 -13.81
N ALA A 308 -9.00 15.98 -12.88
CA ALA A 308 -10.35 15.47 -12.68
C ALA A 308 -10.60 15.23 -11.18
N PRO A 309 -11.12 16.22 -10.43
CA PRO A 309 -11.20 16.14 -8.96
C PRO A 309 -11.97 14.92 -8.43
N GLU A 310 -13.12 14.58 -9.00
CA GLU A 310 -13.91 13.42 -8.55
C GLU A 310 -13.23 12.10 -8.91
N SER A 311 -12.75 11.95 -10.15
CA SER A 311 -12.05 10.74 -10.59
C SER A 311 -10.72 10.55 -9.88
N GLY A 312 -9.96 11.63 -9.65
CA GLY A 312 -8.71 11.59 -8.91
C GLY A 312 -8.93 11.24 -7.45
N ARG A 313 -9.98 11.77 -6.81
CA ARG A 313 -10.32 11.38 -5.44
C ARG A 313 -10.73 9.91 -5.34
N ALA A 314 -11.54 9.43 -6.27
CA ALA A 314 -11.90 8.01 -6.37
C ALA A 314 -10.68 7.10 -6.57
N ALA A 315 -9.79 7.47 -7.49
CA ALA A 315 -8.55 6.73 -7.76
C ALA A 315 -7.66 6.66 -6.53
N ILE A 316 -7.41 7.79 -5.86
CA ILE A 316 -6.60 7.85 -4.65
C ILE A 316 -7.15 6.92 -3.55
N MET A 317 -8.46 6.99 -3.29
CA MET A 317 -9.10 6.11 -2.31
C MET A 317 -8.95 4.63 -2.71
N SER A 318 -9.10 4.31 -3.99
CA SER A 318 -8.97 2.96 -4.53
C SER A 318 -7.55 2.43 -4.40
N THR A 319 -6.54 3.19 -4.82
CA THR A 319 -5.13 2.81 -4.74
C THR A 319 -4.71 2.59 -3.30
N LEU A 320 -4.99 3.53 -2.39
CA LEU A 320 -4.64 3.37 -0.97
C LEU A 320 -5.32 2.13 -0.35
N SER A 321 -6.58 1.86 -0.72
CA SER A 321 -7.31 0.69 -0.22
C SER A 321 -6.77 -0.63 -0.79
N HIS A 322 -6.30 -0.62 -2.03
CA HIS A 322 -5.65 -1.75 -2.68
C HIS A 322 -4.30 -2.06 -2.03
N GLU A 323 -3.44 -1.06 -1.82
CA GLU A 323 -2.15 -1.29 -1.14
C GLU A 323 -2.35 -1.75 0.32
N TYR A 324 -3.36 -1.20 1.00
CA TYR A 324 -3.74 -1.69 2.32
C TYR A 324 -4.24 -3.13 2.28
N ALA A 325 -4.88 -3.57 1.19
CA ALA A 325 -5.30 -4.96 1.06
C ALA A 325 -4.11 -5.93 0.94
N HIS A 326 -2.99 -5.54 0.30
CA HIS A 326 -1.75 -6.31 0.40
C HIS A 326 -1.24 -6.41 1.84
N HIS A 327 -1.39 -5.34 2.63
CA HIS A 327 -1.10 -5.40 4.05
C HIS A 327 -2.00 -6.41 4.78
N VAL A 328 -3.30 -6.46 4.49
CA VAL A 328 -4.21 -7.49 5.04
C VAL A 328 -3.77 -8.90 4.61
N GLN A 329 -3.38 -9.10 3.35
CA GLN A 329 -2.81 -10.37 2.89
C GLN A 329 -1.52 -10.73 3.63
N MET A 330 -0.66 -9.74 3.93
CA MET A 330 0.56 -9.94 4.71
C MET A 330 0.25 -10.37 6.15
N LEU A 331 -0.64 -9.64 6.85
CA LEU A 331 -1.03 -9.95 8.22
C LEU A 331 -1.65 -11.36 8.36
N THR A 332 -2.34 -11.83 7.31
CA THR A 332 -3.03 -13.13 7.28
C THR A 332 -2.21 -14.25 6.63
N ASN A 333 -0.92 -14.00 6.37
CA ASN A 333 0.02 -14.91 5.70
C ASN A 333 -0.34 -15.31 4.26
N ILE A 334 -1.37 -14.71 3.65
CA ILE A 334 -1.75 -14.98 2.26
C ILE A 334 -0.65 -14.48 1.31
N LEU A 335 -0.13 -13.26 1.53
CA LEU A 335 0.87 -12.65 0.64
C LEU A 335 2.16 -13.47 0.60
N ILE A 336 2.65 -13.89 1.77
CA ILE A 336 3.88 -14.69 1.89
C ILE A 336 3.69 -16.04 1.21
N SER A 337 2.57 -16.72 1.47
CA SER A 337 2.29 -18.02 0.86
C SER A 337 2.11 -17.93 -0.66
N SER A 338 1.51 -16.84 -1.16
CA SER A 338 1.39 -16.62 -2.59
C SER A 338 2.74 -16.37 -3.26
N ARG A 339 3.60 -15.53 -2.67
CA ARG A 339 4.98 -15.30 -3.14
C ARG A 339 5.84 -16.57 -3.10
N SER A 340 5.69 -17.40 -2.07
CA SER A 340 6.34 -18.71 -1.99
C SER A 340 5.90 -19.60 -3.16
N ARG A 341 4.59 -19.71 -3.40
CA ARG A 341 4.03 -20.48 -4.53
C ARG A 341 4.50 -19.96 -5.89
N GLU A 342 4.59 -18.64 -6.07
CA GLU A 342 5.17 -18.01 -7.27
C GLU A 342 6.64 -18.43 -7.44
N GLY A 343 7.45 -18.38 -6.37
CA GLY A 343 8.85 -18.79 -6.39
C GLY A 343 9.05 -20.26 -6.76
N TRP A 344 8.14 -21.13 -6.34
CA TRP A 344 8.15 -22.57 -6.67
C TRP A 344 7.56 -22.90 -8.05
N ALA A 345 6.86 -21.96 -8.70
CA ALA A 345 6.28 -22.20 -10.01
C ALA A 345 7.37 -22.32 -11.09
N THR A 346 7.32 -23.41 -11.86
CA THR A 346 8.36 -23.76 -12.85
C THR A 346 8.13 -23.11 -14.22
N THR A 347 6.96 -22.53 -14.46
CA THR A 347 6.61 -21.90 -15.74
C THR A 347 6.16 -20.46 -15.54
N GLU A 348 6.48 -19.57 -16.48
CA GLU A 348 6.05 -18.18 -16.43
C GLU A 348 4.51 -18.03 -16.38
N PRO A 349 3.70 -18.80 -17.14
CA PRO A 349 2.25 -18.74 -17.01
C PRO A 349 1.74 -19.08 -15.60
N ALA A 350 2.36 -20.03 -14.91
CA ALA A 350 2.00 -20.38 -13.53
C ALA A 350 2.37 -19.26 -12.55
N LYS A 351 3.53 -18.62 -12.71
CA LYS A 351 3.92 -17.43 -11.94
C LYS A 351 2.93 -16.29 -12.13
N LEU A 352 2.60 -15.98 -13.39
CA LEU A 352 1.62 -14.96 -13.75
C LEU A 352 0.23 -15.24 -13.20
N GLU A 353 -0.21 -16.50 -13.18
CA GLU A 353 -1.48 -16.86 -12.56
C GLU A 353 -1.49 -16.61 -11.05
N GLU A 354 -0.42 -16.98 -10.35
CA GLU A 354 -0.28 -16.73 -8.91
C GLU A 354 -0.31 -15.21 -8.62
N ASN A 355 0.40 -14.40 -9.41
CA ASN A 355 0.38 -12.94 -9.27
C ASN A 355 -1.02 -12.36 -9.51
N ARG A 356 -1.69 -12.76 -10.58
CA ARG A 356 -3.07 -12.30 -10.86
C ARG A 356 -4.04 -12.66 -9.75
N ARG A 357 -3.92 -13.85 -9.14
CA ARG A 357 -4.77 -14.25 -7.99
C ARG A 357 -4.54 -13.33 -6.80
N MET A 358 -3.28 -13.02 -6.50
CA MET A 358 -2.88 -12.15 -5.39
C MET A 358 -3.35 -10.70 -5.62
N GLU A 359 -3.12 -10.14 -6.80
CA GLU A 359 -3.51 -8.77 -7.19
C GLU A 359 -5.03 -8.55 -7.26
N LEU A 360 -5.76 -9.51 -7.85
CA LEU A 360 -7.21 -9.45 -7.92
C LEU A 360 -7.85 -9.58 -6.53
N GLN A 361 -7.22 -10.34 -5.62
CA GLN A 361 -7.67 -10.39 -4.24
C GLN A 361 -7.42 -9.07 -3.52
N ALA A 362 -6.27 -8.41 -3.72
CA ALA A 362 -6.01 -7.10 -3.14
C ALA A 362 -7.05 -6.07 -3.61
N SER A 363 -7.35 -6.06 -4.92
CA SER A 363 -8.41 -5.23 -5.50
C SER A 363 -9.78 -5.54 -4.91
N CYS A 364 -10.10 -6.83 -4.69
CA CYS A 364 -11.33 -7.27 -4.05
C CYS A 364 -11.45 -6.80 -2.60
N LEU A 365 -10.43 -7.01 -1.78
CA LEU A 365 -10.43 -6.64 -0.37
C LEU A 365 -10.48 -5.10 -0.22
N GLY A 366 -9.71 -4.36 -1.03
CA GLY A 366 -9.77 -2.89 -1.05
C GLY A 366 -11.17 -2.37 -1.38
N ALA A 367 -11.82 -2.97 -2.38
CA ALA A 367 -13.20 -2.64 -2.73
C ALA A 367 -14.22 -3.03 -1.63
N ALA A 368 -13.97 -4.07 -0.83
CA ALA A 368 -14.81 -4.40 0.32
C ALA A 368 -14.79 -3.27 1.37
N PHE A 369 -13.63 -2.69 1.66
CA PHE A 369 -13.50 -1.52 2.54
C PHE A 369 -14.25 -0.30 1.98
N LEU A 370 -14.04 0.01 0.70
CA LEU A 370 -14.73 1.13 0.06
C LEU A 370 -16.24 0.93 0.07
N GLY A 371 -16.71 -0.29 -0.21
CA GLY A 371 -18.12 -0.66 -0.18
C GLY A 371 -18.77 -0.46 1.19
N ALA A 372 -18.08 -0.91 2.25
CA ALA A 372 -18.52 -0.74 3.64
C ALA A 372 -18.61 0.74 4.05
N ASN A 373 -17.71 1.59 3.53
CA ASN A 373 -17.56 2.98 3.97
C ASN A 373 -18.03 4.02 2.94
N LYS A 374 -18.65 3.60 1.82
CA LYS A 374 -18.94 4.46 0.66
C LYS A 374 -19.71 5.74 0.98
N ALA A 375 -20.67 5.66 1.91
CA ALA A 375 -21.46 6.82 2.32
C ALA A 375 -20.60 7.86 3.06
N ALA A 376 -19.84 7.41 4.07
CA ALA A 376 -18.98 8.29 4.86
C ALA A 376 -17.81 8.86 4.03
N LEU A 377 -17.28 8.07 3.10
CA LEU A 377 -16.25 8.49 2.15
C LEU A 377 -16.79 9.41 1.04
N GLY A 378 -18.10 9.69 1.01
CA GLY A 378 -18.71 10.46 -0.08
C GLY A 378 -18.51 9.81 -1.46
N LEU A 379 -18.27 8.49 -1.50
CA LEU A 379 -18.13 7.70 -2.72
C LEU A 379 -19.53 7.42 -3.29
N THR A 380 -20.18 8.49 -3.73
CA THR A 380 -21.55 8.55 -4.22
C THR A 380 -21.61 9.40 -5.49
N GLY A 381 -22.75 9.39 -6.20
CA GLY A 381 -22.96 10.21 -7.40
C GLY A 381 -21.82 10.09 -8.42
N ARG A 382 -21.31 11.24 -8.88
CA ARG A 382 -20.21 11.29 -9.87
C ARG A 382 -18.94 10.57 -9.42
N ARG A 383 -18.63 10.56 -8.12
CA ARG A 383 -17.45 9.88 -7.58
C ARG A 383 -17.57 8.37 -7.67
N LEU A 384 -18.75 7.85 -7.34
CA LEU A 384 -19.04 6.43 -7.50
C LEU A 384 -18.99 6.01 -8.97
N THR A 385 -19.59 6.80 -9.87
CA THR A 385 -19.50 6.55 -11.31
C THR A 385 -18.05 6.54 -11.80
N ALA A 386 -17.20 7.46 -11.29
CA ALA A 386 -15.79 7.50 -11.63
C ALA A 386 -15.02 6.26 -11.13
N TRP A 387 -15.27 5.84 -9.89
CA TRP A 387 -14.68 4.61 -9.34
C TRP A 387 -15.09 3.38 -10.16
N GLU A 388 -16.39 3.20 -10.43
CA GLU A 388 -16.86 2.07 -11.24
C GLU A 388 -16.26 2.07 -12.64
N PHE A 389 -16.16 3.25 -13.27
CA PHE A 389 -15.53 3.39 -14.56
C PHE A 389 -14.06 2.97 -14.49
N GLN A 390 -13.29 3.49 -13.53
CA GLN A 390 -11.88 3.13 -13.35
C GLN A 390 -11.72 1.62 -13.15
N THR A 391 -12.44 1.01 -12.21
CA THR A 391 -12.35 -0.43 -11.94
C THR A 391 -12.70 -1.29 -13.16
N LYS A 392 -13.70 -0.91 -13.96
CA LYS A 392 -14.07 -1.62 -15.20
C LYS A 392 -13.04 -1.46 -16.34
N HIS A 393 -12.03 -0.60 -16.18
CA HIS A 393 -11.04 -0.26 -17.20
C HIS A 393 -9.58 -0.35 -16.69
N SER A 394 -9.31 -1.07 -15.58
CA SER A 394 -7.97 -1.25 -14.99
C SER A 394 -7.31 -2.62 -15.30
N GLY A 395 -7.55 -3.18 -16.48
CA GLY A 395 -7.02 -4.51 -16.86
C GLY A 395 -5.69 -4.50 -17.61
N ASP A 396 -4.94 -5.60 -17.55
CA ASP A 396 -3.63 -5.74 -18.23
C ASP A 396 -3.74 -5.70 -19.76
N GLU A 397 -4.91 -6.00 -20.33
CA GLU A 397 -5.11 -6.09 -21.78
C GLU A 397 -4.92 -4.76 -22.54
N TYR A 398 -4.85 -3.63 -21.85
CA TYR A 398 -4.63 -2.33 -22.49
C TYR A 398 -3.18 -2.10 -22.94
N ASN A 399 -2.21 -2.86 -22.41
CA ASN A 399 -0.82 -2.72 -22.81
C ASN A 399 -0.18 -4.09 -23.06
N PRO A 400 -0.10 -4.54 -24.32
CA PRO A 400 0.49 -5.85 -24.65
C PRO A 400 1.99 -5.94 -24.36
N LYS A 401 2.65 -4.81 -24.07
CA LYS A 401 4.08 -4.77 -23.68
C LYS A 401 4.29 -4.90 -22.17
N LYS A 402 3.23 -4.83 -21.37
CA LYS A 402 3.29 -5.02 -19.92
C LYS A 402 3.12 -6.49 -19.54
N LYS A 403 3.66 -6.85 -18.38
CA LYS A 403 3.43 -8.14 -17.76
C LYS A 403 1.93 -8.25 -17.43
N ARG A 404 1.33 -9.43 -17.65
CA ARG A 404 -0.09 -9.69 -17.34
C ARG A 404 -0.24 -10.28 -15.94
N ASP A 405 0.01 -9.46 -14.94
CA ASP A 405 0.09 -9.82 -13.52
C ASP A 405 -1.07 -9.30 -12.66
N HIS A 406 -1.96 -8.44 -13.17
CA HIS A 406 -3.11 -7.89 -12.43
C HIS A 406 -4.48 -8.36 -12.97
N GLY A 407 -4.48 -9.12 -14.06
CA GLY A 407 -5.67 -9.74 -14.66
C GLY A 407 -6.45 -8.80 -15.57
N SER A 408 -7.46 -9.34 -16.23
CA SER A 408 -8.27 -8.58 -17.19
C SER A 408 -9.21 -7.58 -16.53
N ARG A 409 -9.69 -6.57 -17.29
CA ARG A 409 -10.71 -5.62 -16.78
C ARG A 409 -12.00 -6.31 -16.34
N LYS A 410 -12.32 -7.43 -17.00
CA LYS A 410 -13.47 -8.28 -16.64
C LYS A 410 -13.25 -8.89 -15.26
N ASN A 411 -12.04 -9.35 -14.97
CA ASN A 411 -11.69 -9.95 -13.68
C ASN A 411 -11.61 -8.90 -12.58
N GLN A 412 -11.06 -7.72 -12.87
CA GLN A 412 -11.07 -6.57 -11.95
C GLN A 412 -12.50 -6.26 -11.48
N TRP A 413 -13.44 -6.09 -12.41
CA TRP A 413 -14.83 -5.83 -12.04
C TRP A 413 -15.54 -7.04 -11.39
N LEU A 414 -15.24 -8.26 -11.84
CA LEU A 414 -15.79 -9.49 -11.27
C LEU A 414 -15.54 -9.58 -9.75
N TRP A 415 -14.33 -9.23 -9.32
CA TRP A 415 -13.95 -9.32 -7.91
C TRP A 415 -14.28 -8.05 -7.13
N ALA A 416 -13.79 -6.89 -7.59
CA ALA A 416 -13.99 -5.63 -6.89
C ALA A 416 -15.45 -5.16 -6.88
N GLY A 417 -16.19 -5.37 -7.97
CA GLY A 417 -17.61 -4.98 -8.04
C GLY A 417 -18.50 -5.81 -7.10
N VAL A 418 -18.20 -7.10 -6.93
CA VAL A 418 -18.93 -7.99 -6.00
C VAL A 418 -18.60 -7.64 -4.55
N SER A 419 -17.31 -7.44 -4.22
CA SER A 419 -16.92 -7.12 -2.85
C SER A 419 -17.34 -5.70 -2.43
N PHE A 420 -17.38 -4.74 -3.35
CA PHE A 420 -17.93 -3.41 -3.08
C PHE A 420 -19.40 -3.45 -2.66
N LYS A 421 -20.18 -4.40 -3.21
CA LYS A 421 -21.58 -4.59 -2.84
C LYS A 421 -21.73 -5.39 -1.54
N THR A 422 -20.96 -6.46 -1.40
CA THR A 422 -21.10 -7.40 -0.27
C THR A 422 -20.38 -6.95 0.99
N ALA A 423 -19.36 -6.10 0.85
CA ALA A 423 -18.41 -5.70 1.89
C ALA A 423 -17.80 -6.91 2.62
N ASN A 424 -17.61 -8.05 1.95
CA ASN A 424 -17.24 -9.30 2.61
C ASN A 424 -15.99 -9.93 2.00
N PRO A 425 -14.91 -10.19 2.78
CA PRO A 425 -13.73 -10.92 2.31
C PRO A 425 -14.04 -12.34 1.83
N ALA A 426 -15.15 -12.95 2.25
CA ALA A 426 -15.62 -14.24 1.71
C ALA A 426 -15.75 -14.24 0.17
N SER A 427 -16.10 -13.08 -0.40
CA SER A 427 -16.22 -12.88 -1.85
C SER A 427 -14.87 -12.76 -2.57
N CYS A 428 -13.74 -12.79 -1.84
CA CYS A 428 -12.41 -12.46 -2.36
C CYS A 428 -11.44 -13.66 -2.42
N ASN A 429 -11.94 -14.89 -2.33
CA ASN A 429 -11.11 -16.08 -2.46
C ASN A 429 -10.78 -16.38 -3.93
N THR A 430 -9.83 -15.62 -4.47
CA THR A 430 -9.34 -15.79 -5.84
C THR A 430 -8.58 -17.10 -6.03
N PHE A 431 -8.00 -17.69 -4.98
CA PHE A 431 -7.13 -18.88 -5.05
C PHE A 431 -7.85 -20.20 -5.29
N VAL A 432 -9.18 -20.22 -5.11
CA VAL A 432 -10.04 -21.37 -5.46
C VAL A 432 -10.80 -21.16 -6.76
N ALA A 433 -10.68 -19.98 -7.38
CA ALA A 433 -11.40 -19.67 -8.60
C ALA A 433 -10.78 -20.39 -9.83
N PRO A 434 -11.59 -20.74 -10.85
CA PRO A 434 -11.09 -21.19 -12.15
C PRO A 434 -10.17 -20.14 -12.79
N ALA A 435 -9.16 -20.59 -13.56
CA ALA A 435 -8.18 -19.70 -14.20
C ALA A 435 -8.84 -18.58 -15.04
N ALA A 436 -9.95 -18.85 -15.72
CA ALA A 436 -10.69 -17.87 -16.51
C ALA A 436 -11.26 -16.68 -15.69
N LYS A 437 -11.40 -16.83 -14.36
CA LYS A 437 -11.83 -15.75 -13.44
C LYS A 437 -10.65 -14.96 -12.87
N VAL A 438 -9.42 -15.31 -13.21
CA VAL A 438 -8.20 -14.68 -12.71
C VAL A 438 -7.17 -14.43 -13.83
N SER A 439 -7.59 -14.50 -15.10
CA SER A 439 -6.76 -14.36 -16.28
C SER A 439 -6.49 -12.91 -16.71
#